data_AF-A0A2J8AGE2-F1
#
_entry.id   AF-A0A2J8AGE2-F1
#
_cell.length_a   1.000
_cell.length_b   1.000
_cell.length_c   1.000
_cell.angle_alpha   90.00
_cell.angle_beta   90.00
_cell.angle_gamma   90.00
#
_symmetry.space_group_name_H-M   'P 1'
#
loop_
_entity.id
_entity.type
_entity.pdbx_description
1 polymer ?
#
loop_
_entity_poly.entity_id
_entity_poly.type
_entity_poly.pdbx_seq_one_letter_code
_entity_poly.pdbx_strand_id
1 'polypeptide(L)'
;MVDAVNWEGWTPFFCAISRGNVEIADFLLRAGANLHHTTPSGMYAMHIAAWFAQDDSVAYLLTKRAHLHKENVYGNPPITLCRPGPIKRVM
;
A
#
# COMPACT_ATOMS: atom_id res chain seq x y z
N MET A 1 9.67 -6.32 -16.67
CA MET A 1 9.52 -5.09 -15.86
C MET A 1 8.49 -5.37 -14.78
N VAL A 2 8.90 -5.36 -13.51
CA VAL A 2 8.00 -5.68 -12.38
C VAL A 2 7.17 -4.48 -11.90
N ASP A 3 7.54 -3.28 -12.34
CA ASP A 3 6.86 -2.00 -12.02
C ASP A 3 5.94 -1.52 -13.16
N ALA A 4 5.44 -2.43 -14.00
CA ALA A 4 4.51 -2.05 -15.06
C ALA A 4 3.23 -1.45 -14.47
N VAL A 5 2.89 -0.24 -14.85
CA VAL A 5 1.69 0.45 -14.35
C VAL A 5 0.52 0.26 -15.31
N ASN A 6 -0.69 0.07 -14.76
CA ASN A 6 -1.92 0.14 -15.55
C ASN A 6 -2.31 1.60 -15.85
N TRP A 7 -3.46 1.81 -16.51
CA TRP A 7 -3.99 3.13 -16.85
C TRP A 7 -4.34 4.01 -15.63
N GLU A 8 -4.47 3.42 -14.44
CA GLU A 8 -4.65 4.13 -13.16
C GLU A 8 -3.32 4.38 -12.42
N GLY A 9 -2.19 3.96 -13.01
CA GLY A 9 -0.88 4.05 -12.40
C GLY A 9 -0.63 2.97 -11.34
N TRP A 10 -1.36 1.85 -11.39
CA TRP A 10 -1.19 0.75 -10.44
C TRP A 10 -0.14 -0.25 -10.89
N THR A 11 0.82 -0.52 -10.01
CA THR A 11 1.79 -1.61 -10.18
C THR A 11 1.17 -2.95 -9.77
N PRO A 12 1.76 -4.09 -10.20
CA PRO A 12 1.34 -5.41 -9.74
C PRO A 12 1.40 -5.53 -8.21
N PHE A 13 2.32 -4.79 -7.59
CA PHE A 13 2.48 -4.72 -6.15
C PHE A 13 1.23 -4.11 -5.47
N PHE A 14 0.69 -3.01 -6.01
CA PHE A 14 -0.55 -2.44 -5.49
C PHE A 14 -1.76 -3.37 -5.64
N CYS A 15 -1.84 -4.12 -6.74
CA CYS A 15 -2.88 -5.14 -6.91
C CYS A 15 -2.78 -6.27 -5.88
N ALA A 16 -1.57 -6.64 -5.45
CA ALA A 16 -1.38 -7.62 -4.38
C ALA A 16 -1.82 -7.04 -3.03
N ILE A 17 -1.41 -5.81 -2.73
CA ILE A 17 -1.73 -5.11 -1.48
C ILE A 17 -3.24 -4.85 -1.32
N SER A 18 -3.94 -4.42 -2.38
CA SER A 18 -5.39 -4.17 -2.35
C SER A 18 -6.21 -5.45 -2.09
N ARG A 19 -5.65 -6.61 -2.42
CA ARG A 19 -6.25 -7.92 -2.20
C ARG A 19 -5.87 -8.58 -0.87
N GLY A 20 -4.94 -8.01 -0.10
CA GLY A 20 -4.43 -8.66 1.12
C GLY A 20 -3.40 -9.76 0.85
N ASN A 21 -2.96 -9.93 -0.41
CA ASN A 21 -2.09 -11.04 -0.80
C ASN A 21 -0.62 -10.73 -0.53
N VAL A 22 -0.22 -10.93 0.71
CA VAL A 22 1.12 -10.65 1.22
C VAL A 22 2.20 -11.49 0.53
N GLU A 23 1.91 -12.74 0.19
CA GLU A 23 2.85 -13.66 -0.46
C GLU A 23 3.24 -13.15 -1.86
N ILE A 24 2.26 -12.67 -2.62
CA ILE A 24 2.48 -12.08 -3.94
C ILE A 24 3.23 -10.76 -3.80
N ALA A 25 2.91 -9.96 -2.77
CA ALA A 25 3.63 -8.73 -2.47
C ALA A 25 5.12 -9.00 -2.15
N ASP A 26 5.44 -10.04 -1.37
CA ASP A 26 6.83 -10.42 -1.07
C ASP A 26 7.56 -10.97 -2.30
N PHE A 27 6.88 -11.78 -3.12
CA PHE A 27 7.42 -12.26 -4.37
C PHE A 27 7.80 -11.10 -5.30
N LEU A 28 6.91 -10.11 -5.45
CA LEU A 28 7.16 -8.93 -6.28
C LEU A 28 8.31 -8.08 -5.75
N LEU A 29 8.40 -7.88 -4.43
CA LEU A 29 9.52 -7.17 -3.83
C LEU A 29 10.86 -7.90 -4.05
N ARG A 30 10.88 -9.23 -3.92
CA ARG A 30 12.07 -10.05 -4.24
C ARG A 30 12.44 -9.99 -5.71
N ALA A 31 11.45 -9.83 -6.58
CA ALA A 31 11.66 -9.65 -8.02
C ALA A 31 12.14 -8.23 -8.39
N GLY A 32 12.34 -7.35 -7.41
CA GLY A 32 12.84 -5.99 -7.60
C GLY A 32 11.76 -4.93 -7.77
N ALA A 33 10.51 -5.21 -7.38
CA ALA A 33 9.45 -4.21 -7.42
C ALA A 33 9.74 -3.05 -6.47
N ASN A 34 9.36 -1.85 -6.89
CA ASN A 34 9.61 -0.65 -6.11
C ASN A 34 8.53 -0.44 -5.03
N LEU A 35 8.88 -0.70 -3.77
CA LEU A 35 8.01 -0.47 -2.59
C LEU A 35 7.59 1.00 -2.45
N HIS A 36 8.46 1.92 -2.87
CA HIS A 36 8.27 3.36 -2.74
C HIS A 36 7.57 3.97 -3.96
N HIS A 37 7.09 3.15 -4.89
CA HIS A 37 6.28 3.64 -5.99
C HIS A 37 5.03 4.36 -5.47
N THR A 38 4.63 5.41 -6.17
CA THR A 38 3.44 6.19 -5.87
C THR A 38 2.55 6.23 -7.10
N THR A 39 1.24 6.08 -6.92
CA THR A 39 0.29 6.32 -8.00
C THR A 39 0.34 7.79 -8.46
N PRO A 40 -0.24 8.14 -9.62
CA PRO A 40 -0.40 9.53 -10.07
C PRO A 40 -1.13 10.44 -9.06
N SER A 41 -1.96 9.84 -8.20
CA SER A 41 -2.64 10.48 -7.07
C SER A 41 -1.78 10.61 -5.80
N GLY A 42 -0.49 10.26 -5.88
CA GLY A 42 0.45 10.24 -4.76
C GLY A 42 0.19 9.18 -3.71
N MET A 43 -0.60 8.15 -4.03
CA MET A 43 -0.89 7.09 -3.07
C MET A 43 0.25 6.08 -3.04
N TYR A 44 0.78 5.86 -1.85
CA TYR A 44 1.71 4.76 -1.54
C TYR A 44 0.93 3.47 -1.25
N ALA A 45 1.63 2.34 -1.24
CA ALA A 45 1.06 1.02 -0.92
C ALA A 45 0.28 1.03 0.41
N MET A 46 0.76 1.79 1.39
CA MET A 46 0.10 1.91 2.69
C MET A 46 -1.25 2.63 2.63
N HIS A 47 -1.40 3.63 1.75
CA HIS A 47 -2.70 4.27 1.52
C HIS A 47 -3.71 3.30 0.92
N ILE A 48 -3.26 2.44 0.00
CA ILE A 48 -4.09 1.43 -0.65
C ILE A 48 -4.51 0.38 0.38
N ALA A 49 -3.56 -0.14 1.17
CA ALA A 49 -3.87 -1.10 2.24
C ALA A 49 -4.90 -0.53 3.23
N ALA A 50 -4.76 0.75 3.62
CA ALA A 50 -5.69 1.43 4.50
C ALA A 50 -7.08 1.66 3.85
N TRP A 51 -7.12 2.07 2.58
CA TRP A 51 -8.35 2.30 1.83
C TRP A 51 -9.19 1.03 1.67
N PHE A 52 -8.53 -0.10 1.40
CA PHE A 52 -9.17 -1.41 1.25
C PHE A 52 -9.36 -2.16 2.58
N ALA A 53 -8.91 -1.58 3.71
CA ALA A 53 -8.96 -2.20 5.04
C ALA A 53 -8.32 -3.60 5.08
N GLN A 54 -7.15 -3.74 4.47
CA GLN A 54 -6.41 -5.00 4.38
C GLN A 54 -5.38 -5.10 5.51
N ASP A 55 -5.79 -5.65 6.65
CA ASP A 55 -4.97 -5.73 7.87
C ASP A 55 -3.65 -6.49 7.64
N ASP A 56 -3.69 -7.59 6.88
CA ASP A 56 -2.50 -8.39 6.55
C ASP A 56 -1.48 -7.59 5.72
N SER A 57 -1.96 -6.84 4.74
CA SER A 57 -1.14 -5.92 3.94
C SER A 57 -0.56 -4.79 4.79
N VAL A 58 -1.33 -4.25 5.73
CA VAL A 58 -0.88 -3.20 6.65
C VAL A 58 0.23 -3.75 7.57
N ALA A 59 0.02 -4.92 8.18
CA ALA A 59 1.01 -5.59 9.02
C ALA A 59 2.31 -5.90 8.24
N TYR A 60 2.18 -6.32 6.99
CA TYR A 60 3.33 -6.57 6.12
C TYR A 60 4.09 -5.29 5.77
N LEU A 61 3.39 -4.23 5.37
CA LEU A 61 4.01 -2.95 5.05
C LEU A 61 4.67 -2.30 6.26
N LEU A 62 4.07 -2.46 7.46
CA LEU A 62 4.67 -2.09 8.74
C LEU A 62 6.00 -2.81 8.96
N THR A 63 6.03 -4.13 8.71
CA THR A 63 7.25 -4.95 8.81
C THR A 63 8.35 -4.45 7.86
N LYS A 64 7.98 -3.99 6.66
CA LYS A 64 8.92 -3.43 5.67
C LYS A 64 9.30 -1.96 5.93
N ARG A 65 8.92 -1.38 7.09
CA ARG A 65 9.13 0.03 7.45
C ARG A 65 8.60 1.01 6.39
N ALA A 66 7.48 0.68 5.75
CA ALA A 66 6.84 1.58 4.80
C ALA A 66 6.46 2.91 5.49
N HIS A 67 6.54 4.02 4.74
CA HIS A 67 6.34 5.36 5.30
C HIS A 67 4.91 5.59 5.81
N LEU A 68 4.71 5.34 7.10
CA LEU A 68 3.46 5.49 7.86
C LEU A 68 2.84 6.90 7.82
N HIS A 69 3.69 7.92 7.64
CA HIS A 69 3.30 9.32 7.73
C HIS A 69 3.44 10.07 6.41
N LYS A 70 3.73 9.40 5.30
CA LYS A 70 3.81 10.09 4.00
C LYS A 70 2.42 10.43 3.52
N GLU A 71 2.15 11.71 3.34
CA GLU A 71 0.89 12.19 2.79
C GLU A 71 0.83 11.94 1.28
N ASN A 72 -0.37 11.64 0.78
CA ASN A 72 -0.64 11.64 -0.64
C ASN A 72 -0.79 13.08 -1.19
N VAL A 73 -1.06 13.23 -2.49
CA VAL A 73 -1.23 14.55 -3.14
C VAL A 73 -2.40 15.35 -2.52
N TYR A 74 -3.32 14.68 -1.83
CA TYR A 74 -4.45 15.31 -1.14
C TYR A 74 -4.11 15.73 0.30
N GLY A 75 -2.86 15.60 0.75
CA GLY A 75 -2.45 15.91 2.12
C GLY A 75 -2.95 14.88 3.16
N ASN A 76 -3.46 13.74 2.71
CA ASN A 76 -3.99 12.71 3.61
C ASN A 76 -2.90 11.69 3.92
N PRO A 77 -2.53 11.48 5.19
CA PRO A 77 -1.71 10.34 5.56
C PRO A 77 -2.52 9.04 5.48
N PRO A 78 -1.86 7.87 5.37
CA PRO A 78 -2.53 6.58 5.22
C PRO A 78 -3.57 6.29 6.31
N ILE A 79 -3.30 6.71 7.55
CA ILE A 79 -4.20 6.53 8.70
C ILE A 79 -5.55 7.24 8.55
N THR A 80 -5.58 8.37 7.84
CA THR A 80 -6.80 9.16 7.62
C THR A 80 -7.77 8.45 6.66
N LEU A 81 -7.24 7.58 5.79
CA LEU A 81 -8.03 6.82 4.82
C LEU A 81 -8.58 5.50 5.38
N CYS A 82 -8.17 5.09 6.58
CA CYS A 82 -8.78 3.96 7.26
C CYS A 82 -10.26 4.24 7.50
N ARG A 83 -11.14 3.42 6.91
CA ARG A 83 -12.54 3.35 7.34
C ARG A 83 -12.61 3.13 8.85
N PRO A 84 -13.64 3.63 9.56
CA PRO A 84 -13.85 3.31 10.97
C PRO A 84 -14.15 1.80 11.12
N GLY A 85 -13.08 1.01 11.18
CA GLY A 85 -13.02 -0.42 11.39
C GLY A 85 -11.90 -0.75 12.39
N PRO A 86 -11.65 -2.04 12.69
CA PRO A 86 -10.90 -2.48 13.88
C PRO A 86 -9.48 -1.91 14.01
N ILE A 87 -8.87 -1.47 12.91
CA ILE A 87 -7.51 -0.93 12.85
C ILE A 87 -7.33 0.39 13.62
N LYS A 88 -8.40 1.18 13.84
CA LYS A 88 -8.34 2.40 14.68
C LYS A 88 -8.00 2.10 16.15
N ARG A 89 -8.02 0.83 16.56
CA ARG A 89 -7.72 0.38 17.92
C ARG A 89 -6.26 -0.02 18.13
N VAL A 90 -5.47 -0.13 17.05
CA VAL A 90 -4.08 -0.64 17.08
C VAL A 90 -3.02 0.46 16.89
N MET A 91 -3.45 1.70 16.62
CA MET A 91 -2.62 2.91 16.62
C MET A 91 -3.09 3.86 17.72
#